data_AF-A0A368EZG9-F1
#
_entry.id   AF-A0A368EZG9-F1
#
_cell.length_a   1.000
_cell.length_b   1.000
_cell.length_c   1.000
_cell.angle_alpha   90.00
_cell.angle_beta   90.00
_cell.angle_gamma   90.00
#
_symmetry.space_group_name_H-M   'P 1'
#
loop_
_entity.id
_entity.type
_entity.pdbx_description
1 polymer ?
#
loop_
_entity_poly.entity_id
_entity_poly.type
_entity_poly.pdbx_seq_one_letter_code
_entity_poly.pdbx_strand_id
1 'polypeptide(L)'
;MGSLMQPHQAFILFKHSTGAEVFYTADVQTGGKYLVDINLAKAHKDFEGLSGKYTAHLIIGDARIRTPMDWPFADFTLTIPPVAKMVEPKSHRVEYDPKPEIKHLFRQPEKRPPTVVSDAFTLICLAPLLLLLVLWFRIGFNFGNMPASAWTLLFHLGLAGEFFSACW
;
A
#
# COMPACT_ATOMS: atom_id res chain seq x y z
N MET A 1 -15.30 1.63 -66.25
CA MET A 1 -14.40 2.78 -65.99
C MET A 1 -14.80 3.42 -64.66
N GLY A 2 -13.91 3.43 -63.67
CA GLY A 2 -14.16 4.17 -62.43
C GLY A 2 -13.84 5.65 -62.63
N SER A 3 -14.80 6.54 -62.39
CA SER A 3 -14.53 7.97 -62.28
C SER A 3 -13.78 8.27 -60.98
N LEU A 4 -12.86 9.24 -61.01
CA LEU A 4 -12.17 9.70 -59.81
C LEU A 4 -13.21 10.19 -58.79
N MET A 5 -13.31 9.51 -57.65
CA MET A 5 -14.19 9.87 -56.53
C MET A 5 -13.30 10.30 -55.37
N GLN A 6 -13.60 11.45 -54.79
CA GLN A 6 -12.98 11.89 -53.54
C GLN A 6 -13.89 11.46 -52.39
N PRO A 7 -13.51 10.41 -51.61
CA PRO A 7 -14.23 10.06 -50.40
C PRO A 7 -14.24 11.22 -49.41
N HIS A 8 -15.35 11.34 -48.67
CA HIS A 8 -15.49 12.32 -47.59
C HIS A 8 -14.44 12.14 -46.48
N GLN A 9 -14.06 10.90 -46.16
CA GLN A 9 -13.11 10.58 -45.09
C GLN A 9 -12.12 9.49 -45.53
N ALA A 10 -10.83 9.75 -45.30
CA ALA A 10 -9.75 8.80 -45.48
C ALA A 10 -8.75 8.96 -44.32
N PHE A 11 -8.57 7.90 -43.54
CA PHE A 11 -7.71 7.89 -42.37
C PHE A 11 -6.76 6.69 -42.41
N ILE A 12 -5.59 6.87 -41.80
CA ILE A 12 -4.69 5.79 -41.44
C ILE A 12 -4.78 5.59 -39.93
N LEU A 13 -5.16 4.39 -39.52
CA LEU A 13 -5.22 3.96 -38.13
C LEU A 13 -3.98 3.12 -37.81
N PHE A 14 -3.25 3.48 -36.76
CA PHE A 14 -2.21 2.65 -36.16
C PHE A 14 -2.75 2.01 -34.88
N LYS A 15 -2.84 0.68 -34.86
CA LYS A 15 -3.35 -0.09 -33.73
C LYS A 15 -2.21 -0.80 -33.01
N HIS A 16 -2.04 -0.50 -31.72
CA HIS A 16 -1.06 -1.15 -30.86
C HIS A 16 -1.59 -2.47 -30.30
N SER A 17 -0.68 -3.40 -30.00
CA SER A 17 -1.00 -4.67 -29.32
C SER A 17 -1.75 -4.53 -27.98
N THR A 18 -1.58 -3.41 -27.27
CA THR A 18 -2.28 -3.14 -25.99
C THR A 18 -3.68 -2.54 -26.18
N GLY A 19 -4.11 -2.30 -27.42
CA GLY A 19 -5.40 -1.67 -27.74
C GLY A 19 -5.37 -0.15 -27.88
N ALA A 20 -4.20 0.49 -27.76
CA ALA A 20 -4.06 1.92 -28.06
C ALA A 20 -4.16 2.17 -29.57
N GLU A 21 -4.87 3.22 -29.97
CA GLU A 21 -5.19 3.52 -31.37
C GLU A 21 -4.88 4.99 -31.69
N VAL A 22 -4.21 5.23 -32.82
CA VAL A 22 -3.83 6.58 -33.27
C VAL A 22 -4.29 6.79 -34.71
N PHE A 23 -4.97 7.91 -34.99
CA PHE A 23 -5.52 8.23 -36.30
C PHE A 23 -4.79 9.40 -36.97
N TYR A 24 -4.43 9.24 -38.23
CA TYR A 24 -3.95 10.33 -39.09
C TYR A 24 -4.85 10.51 -40.29
N THR A 25 -5.21 11.76 -40.58
CA THR A 25 -6.02 12.12 -41.75
C THR A 25 -5.15 12.20 -42.99
N ALA A 26 -5.66 11.69 -44.12
CA ALA A 26 -4.99 11.82 -45.42
C ALA A 26 -5.34 13.15 -46.09
N ASP A 27 -4.31 13.94 -46.40
CA ASP A 27 -4.45 15.21 -47.09
C ASP A 27 -4.61 14.99 -48.60
N VAL A 28 -5.56 15.71 -49.20
CA VAL A 28 -5.82 15.66 -50.64
C VAL A 28 -4.94 16.68 -51.35
N GLN A 29 -4.03 16.22 -52.20
CA GLN A 29 -3.21 17.08 -53.05
C GLN A 29 -3.90 17.41 -54.38
N THR A 30 -3.39 18.46 -55.03
CA THR A 30 -3.79 18.89 -56.38
C THR A 30 -3.68 17.71 -57.36
N GLY A 31 -4.82 17.27 -57.90
CA GLY A 31 -4.91 16.10 -58.78
C GLY A 31 -5.47 14.83 -58.13
N GLY A 32 -6.01 14.91 -56.91
CA GLY A 32 -6.75 13.80 -56.28
C GLY A 32 -5.87 12.69 -55.69
N LYS A 33 -4.59 12.99 -55.43
CA LYS A 33 -3.68 12.10 -54.72
C LYS A 33 -3.81 12.33 -53.22
N TYR A 34 -3.75 11.25 -52.44
CA TYR A 34 -3.73 11.31 -50.99
C TYR A 34 -2.30 11.19 -50.49
N LEU A 35 -1.87 12.10 -49.61
CA LEU A 35 -0.59 12.03 -48.93
C LEU A 35 -0.81 12.08 -47.42
N VAL A 36 -0.08 11.24 -46.70
CA VAL A 36 0.05 11.28 -45.26
C VAL A 36 1.53 11.37 -44.95
N ASP A 37 1.95 12.46 -44.31
CA ASP A 37 3.32 12.64 -43.81
C ASP A 37 3.30 12.60 -42.28
N ILE A 38 3.88 11.55 -41.70
CA ILE A 38 3.91 11.34 -40.25
C ILE A 38 5.34 11.46 -39.78
N ASN A 39 5.62 12.52 -39.02
CA ASN A 39 6.90 12.69 -38.37
C ASN A 39 6.89 12.02 -36.98
N LEU A 40 7.36 10.78 -36.93
CA LEU A 40 7.41 9.97 -35.70
C LEU A 40 8.18 10.64 -34.54
N ALA A 41 9.18 11.49 -34.84
CA ALA A 41 9.92 12.20 -33.80
C ALA A 41 9.06 13.28 -33.11
N LYS A 42 8.12 13.88 -33.84
CA LYS A 42 7.18 14.89 -33.33
C LYS A 42 5.87 14.28 -32.83
N ALA A 43 5.51 13.09 -33.31
CA ALA A 43 4.30 12.36 -32.97
C ALA A 43 4.33 11.66 -31.60
N HIS A 44 5.39 11.82 -30.79
CA HIS A 44 5.52 11.16 -29.49
C HIS A 44 4.31 11.37 -28.57
N LYS A 45 3.67 12.54 -28.61
CA LYS A 45 2.45 12.84 -27.84
C LYS A 45 1.24 12.05 -28.31
N ASP A 46 1.06 11.93 -29.63
CA ASP A 46 -0.08 11.26 -30.24
C ASP A 46 -0.07 9.76 -29.93
N PHE A 47 1.12 9.15 -29.84
CA PHE A 47 1.33 7.75 -29.48
C PHE A 47 1.54 7.52 -27.98
N GLU A 48 1.39 8.56 -27.14
CA GLU A 48 1.61 8.51 -25.69
C GLU A 48 2.99 7.93 -25.27
N GLY A 49 3.98 7.99 -26.16
CA GLY A 49 5.31 7.40 -25.95
C GLY A 49 5.35 5.87 -25.92
N LEU A 50 4.32 5.19 -26.42
CA LEU A 50 4.28 3.73 -26.52
C LEU A 50 5.16 3.26 -27.70
N SER A 51 6.16 2.44 -27.40
CA SER A 51 6.99 1.76 -28.39
C SER A 51 6.55 0.30 -28.52
N GLY A 52 6.48 -0.22 -29.75
CA GLY A 52 6.05 -1.59 -29.96
C GLY A 52 5.62 -1.89 -31.39
N LYS A 53 4.86 -2.98 -31.53
CA LYS A 53 4.28 -3.42 -32.80
C LYS A 53 2.93 -2.74 -33.01
N TYR A 54 2.78 -2.12 -34.16
CA TYR A 54 1.58 -1.46 -34.62
C TYR A 54 1.13 -2.08 -35.94
N THR A 55 -0.15 -2.38 -36.08
CA THR A 55 -0.75 -2.72 -37.37
C THR A 55 -1.41 -1.48 -37.94
N ALA A 56 -1.07 -1.14 -39.17
CA ALA A 56 -1.63 0.01 -39.86
C ALA A 56 -2.80 -0.42 -40.75
N HIS A 57 -3.90 0.31 -40.58
CA HIS A 57 -5.15 0.12 -41.30
C HIS A 57 -5.43 1.34 -42.16
N LEU A 58 -5.82 1.11 -43.41
CA LEU A 58 -6.38 2.12 -44.28
C LEU A 58 -7.90 2.09 -44.16
N ILE A 59 -8.49 3.19 -43.67
CA ILE A 59 -9.92 3.33 -43.49
C ILE A 59 -10.45 4.39 -44.45
N ILE A 60 -11.37 4.01 -45.33
CA ILE A 60 -12.03 4.92 -46.28
C ILE A 60 -13.54 4.84 -46.11
N GLY A 61 -14.16 5.99 -45.88
CA GLY A 61 -15.60 6.12 -45.65
C GLY A 61 -16.20 7.33 -46.36
N ASP A 62 -17.38 7.16 -46.96
CA ASP A 62 -18.19 8.22 -47.54
C ASP A 62 -19.66 7.77 -47.52
N ALA A 63 -20.59 8.70 -47.37
CA ALA A 63 -22.03 8.45 -47.48
C ALA A 63 -22.45 7.85 -48.83
N ARG A 64 -21.62 8.03 -49.87
CA ARG A 64 -21.83 7.47 -51.21
C ARG A 64 -21.31 6.04 -51.37
N ILE A 65 -20.49 5.56 -50.43
CA ILE A 65 -19.89 4.22 -50.45
C ILE A 65 -20.76 3.28 -49.62
N ARG A 66 -21.26 2.19 -50.23
CA ARG A 66 -22.15 1.22 -49.55
C ARG A 66 -21.44 0.40 -48.47
N THR A 67 -20.16 0.08 -48.69
CA THR A 67 -19.35 -0.71 -47.76
C THR A 67 -18.07 0.06 -47.48
N PRO A 68 -17.89 0.62 -46.27
CA PRO A 68 -16.64 1.29 -45.93
C PRO A 68 -15.48 0.30 -46.00
N MET A 69 -14.31 0.78 -46.39
CA MET A 69 -13.12 -0.05 -46.50
C MET A 69 -12.31 0.08 -45.22
N ASP A 70 -12.03 -1.05 -44.57
CA ASP A 70 -11.05 -1.19 -43.50
C ASP A 70 -10.07 -2.28 -43.93
N TRP A 71 -8.85 -1.87 -44.26
CA TRP A 71 -7.84 -2.78 -44.78
C TRP A 71 -6.53 -2.69 -43.98
N PRO A 72 -6.14 -3.75 -43.25
CA PRO A 72 -4.80 -3.83 -42.68
C PRO A 72 -3.78 -4.02 -43.81
N PHE A 73 -2.91 -3.04 -44.01
CA PHE A 73 -1.97 -3.06 -45.14
C PHE A 73 -0.54 -3.38 -44.72
N ALA A 74 -0.13 -3.10 -43.48
CA ALA A 74 1.22 -3.36 -43.01
C ALA A 74 1.34 -3.41 -41.48
N ASP A 75 2.33 -4.15 -41.01
CA ASP A 75 2.79 -4.14 -39.62
C ASP A 75 4.08 -3.33 -39.49
N PHE A 76 4.12 -2.43 -38.52
CA PHE A 76 5.25 -1.57 -38.22
C PHE A 76 5.76 -1.84 -36.81
N THR A 77 7.09 -1.83 -36.65
CA THR A 77 7.72 -1.79 -35.32
C THR A 77 8.23 -0.37 -35.11
N LEU A 78 7.53 0.39 -34.25
CA LEU A 78 7.81 1.79 -34.01
C LEU A 78 8.57 1.95 -32.69
N THR A 79 9.66 2.73 -32.74
CA THR A 79 10.43 3.13 -31.56
C THR A 79 10.18 4.62 -31.33
N ILE A 80 9.38 4.93 -30.31
CA ILE A 80 8.92 6.27 -29.99
C ILE A 80 9.55 6.70 -28.65
N PRO A 81 10.11 7.91 -28.56
CA PRO A 81 10.65 8.42 -27.30
C PRO A 81 9.56 8.40 -26.21
N PRO A 82 9.86 7.92 -24.99
CA PRO A 82 8.89 7.86 -23.92
C PRO A 82 8.44 9.27 -23.53
N VAL A 83 7.13 9.50 -23.53
CA VAL A 83 6.56 10.74 -23.01
C VAL A 83 6.50 10.64 -21.50
N ALA A 84 7.02 11.66 -20.81
CA ALA A 84 6.82 11.77 -19.38
C ALA A 84 5.32 11.84 -19.09
N LYS A 85 4.76 10.78 -18.51
CA LYS A 85 3.36 10.76 -18.09
C LYS A 85 3.12 11.96 -17.19
N MET A 86 2.19 12.84 -17.57
CA MET A 86 1.78 13.92 -16.68
C MET A 86 1.27 13.29 -15.39
N VAL A 87 1.90 13.64 -14.27
CA VAL A 87 1.49 13.14 -12.95
C VAL A 87 0.21 13.89 -12.60
N GLU A 88 -0.93 13.33 -12.97
CA GLU A 88 -2.20 13.84 -12.48
C GLU A 88 -2.25 13.66 -10.96
N PRO A 89 -2.69 14.70 -10.22
CA PRO A 89 -2.89 14.58 -8.79
C PRO A 89 -3.84 13.41 -8.51
N LYS A 90 -3.52 12.58 -7.51
CA LYS A 90 -4.36 11.41 -7.13
C LYS A 90 -5.82 11.77 -6.84
N SER A 91 -6.12 13.02 -6.51
CA SER A 91 -7.47 13.55 -6.32
C SER A 91 -8.31 13.64 -7.59
N HIS A 92 -7.68 13.70 -8.77
CA HIS A 92 -8.36 13.85 -10.06
C HIS A 92 -8.53 12.50 -10.79
N ARG A 93 -7.79 11.47 -10.38
CA ARG A 93 -7.88 10.13 -10.99
C ARG A 93 -9.00 9.32 -10.35
N VAL A 94 -10.07 9.11 -11.10
CA VAL A 94 -11.15 8.19 -10.72
C VAL A 94 -10.72 6.77 -11.08
N GLU A 95 -10.32 5.99 -10.07
CA GLU A 95 -9.93 4.58 -10.19
C GLU A 95 -10.97 3.74 -9.45
N TYR A 96 -11.73 2.93 -10.19
CA TYR A 96 -12.80 2.09 -9.66
C TYR A 96 -12.31 0.74 -9.13
N ASP A 97 -11.02 0.45 -9.25
CA ASP A 97 -10.42 -0.78 -8.77
C ASP A 97 -10.36 -0.81 -7.23
N PRO A 98 -10.61 -1.98 -6.61
CA PRO A 98 -10.48 -2.12 -5.17
C PRO A 98 -9.03 -1.85 -4.75
N LYS A 99 -8.85 -0.89 -3.84
CA LYS A 99 -7.53 -0.57 -3.27
C LYS A 99 -7.07 -1.69 -2.34
N PRO A 100 -5.75 -1.91 -2.23
CA PRO A 100 -5.22 -2.87 -1.27
C PRO A 100 -5.63 -2.51 0.17
N GLU A 101 -5.91 -3.52 0.98
CA GLU A 101 -6.28 -3.37 2.39
C GLU A 101 -5.12 -2.78 3.20
N ILE A 102 -5.41 -1.77 4.03
CA ILE A 102 -4.44 -1.14 4.94
C ILE A 102 -4.44 -1.91 6.26
N LYS A 103 -3.32 -2.58 6.57
CA LYS A 103 -3.14 -3.31 7.84
C LYS A 103 -2.44 -2.41 8.86
N HIS A 104 -3.13 -2.08 9.94
CA HIS A 104 -2.55 -1.35 11.05
C HIS A 104 -1.57 -2.26 11.83
N LEU A 105 -0.31 -1.82 11.96
CA LEU A 105 0.71 -2.54 12.73
C LEU A 105 0.74 -2.00 14.17
N PHE A 106 0.34 -2.84 15.13
CA PHE A 106 0.45 -2.50 16.55
C PHE A 106 1.90 -2.58 17.05
N ARG A 107 2.19 -1.80 18.10
CA ARG A 107 3.46 -1.88 18.82
C ARG A 107 3.61 -3.28 19.43
N GLN A 108 4.77 -3.89 19.21
CA GLN A 108 5.10 -5.17 19.82
C GLN A 108 5.23 -5.00 21.34
N PRO A 109 4.70 -5.93 22.15
CA PRO A 109 4.86 -5.89 23.60
C PRO A 109 6.34 -6.00 23.97
N GLU A 110 6.74 -5.25 24.98
CA GLU A 110 8.11 -5.29 25.48
C GLU A 110 8.42 -6.65 26.11
N LYS A 111 9.63 -7.16 25.86
CA LYS A 111 10.06 -8.46 26.37
C LYS A 111 10.22 -8.40 27.88
N ARG A 112 9.47 -9.25 28.60
CA ARG A 112 9.60 -9.40 30.05
C ARG A 112 10.87 -10.18 30.42
N PRO A 113 11.50 -9.89 31.57
CA PRO A 113 12.63 -10.67 32.06
C PRO A 113 12.20 -12.12 32.39
N PRO A 114 13.14 -13.09 32.38
CA PRO A 114 12.86 -14.46 32.81
C PRO A 114 12.40 -14.51 34.27
N THR A 115 11.39 -15.33 34.57
CA THR A 115 10.82 -15.48 35.91
C THR A 115 11.85 -15.93 36.95
N VAL A 116 12.79 -16.79 36.56
CA VAL A 116 13.86 -17.29 37.43
C VAL A 116 14.70 -16.16 38.02
N VAL A 117 14.95 -15.09 37.24
CA VAL A 117 15.71 -13.93 37.73
C VAL A 117 14.89 -13.18 38.77
N SER A 118 13.61 -12.91 38.48
CA SER A 118 12.71 -12.25 39.43
C SER A 118 12.59 -13.02 40.75
N ASP A 119 12.37 -14.34 40.68
CA ASP A 119 12.20 -15.19 41.85
C ASP A 119 13.46 -15.22 42.73
N ALA A 120 14.65 -15.29 42.10
CA ALA A 120 15.92 -15.26 42.83
C ALA A 120 16.09 -13.96 43.63
N PHE A 121 15.79 -12.81 43.03
CA PHE A 121 15.88 -11.52 43.73
C PHE A 121 14.82 -11.38 44.82
N THR A 122 13.61 -11.89 44.61
CA THR A 122 12.58 -11.94 45.67
C THR A 122 13.07 -12.73 46.88
N LEU A 123 13.70 -13.89 46.68
CA LEU A 123 14.27 -14.68 47.79
C LEU A 123 15.42 -13.93 48.49
N ILE A 124 16.27 -13.23 47.75
CA ILE A 124 17.33 -12.39 48.31
C ILE A 124 16.73 -11.27 49.18
N CYS A 125 15.65 -10.61 48.73
CA CYS A 125 14.96 -9.59 49.51
C CYS A 125 14.31 -10.15 50.78
N LEU A 126 13.86 -11.41 50.79
CA LEU A 126 13.29 -12.08 51.97
C LEU A 126 14.35 -12.61 52.94
N ALA A 127 15.59 -12.80 52.51
CA ALA A 127 16.65 -13.39 53.32
C ALA A 127 16.97 -12.61 54.62
N PRO A 128 17.04 -11.26 54.64
CA PRO A 128 17.25 -10.51 55.88
C PRO A 128 16.14 -10.71 56.92
N LEU A 129 14.89 -10.84 56.47
CA LEU A 129 13.76 -11.10 57.37
C LEU A 129 13.86 -12.50 57.98
N LEU A 130 14.21 -13.52 57.19
CA LEU A 130 14.45 -14.87 57.70
C LEU A 130 15.61 -14.90 58.69
N LEU A 131 16.71 -14.19 58.39
CA LEU A 131 17.85 -14.09 59.28
C LEU A 131 17.46 -13.46 60.63
N LEU A 132 16.66 -12.39 60.62
CA LEU A 132 16.16 -11.75 61.84
C LEU A 132 15.39 -12.75 62.72
N LEU A 133 14.47 -13.51 62.15
CA LEU A 133 13.67 -14.50 62.86
C LEU A 133 14.56 -15.60 63.49
N VAL A 134 15.53 -16.12 62.73
CA VAL A 134 16.49 -17.12 63.23
C VAL A 134 17.30 -16.57 64.42
N LEU A 135 17.76 -15.32 64.33
CA LEU A 135 18.51 -14.68 65.42
C LEU A 135 17.65 -14.51 66.67
N TRP A 136 16.38 -14.11 66.54
CA TRP A 136 15.46 -14.01 67.68
C TRP A 136 15.26 -15.34 68.41
N PHE A 137 15.07 -16.44 67.66
CA PHE A 137 14.98 -17.77 68.27
C PHE A 137 16.27 -18.17 68.97
N ARG A 138 17.44 -17.86 68.40
CA ARG A 138 18.74 -18.17 69.01
C ARG A 138 19.01 -17.37 70.28
N ILE A 139 18.55 -16.13 70.35
CA ILE A 139 18.69 -15.27 71.54
C ILE A 139 17.71 -15.69 72.65
N GLY A 140 16.70 -16.49 72.33
CA GLY A 140 15.69 -16.94 73.30
C GLY A 140 14.60 -15.90 73.54
N PHE A 141 14.24 -15.14 72.50
CA PHE A 141 13.09 -14.23 72.56
C PHE A 141 11.84 -14.98 73.02
N ASN A 142 11.17 -14.49 74.07
CA ASN A 142 10.01 -15.14 74.67
C ASN A 142 8.80 -14.20 74.76
N PHE A 143 7.62 -14.79 74.90
CA PHE A 143 6.36 -14.08 75.17
C PHE A 143 5.91 -14.27 76.63
N GLY A 144 6.85 -14.57 77.55
CA GLY A 144 6.54 -14.98 78.92
C GLY A 144 5.77 -13.94 79.74
N ASN A 145 5.94 -12.65 79.41
CA ASN A 145 5.26 -11.54 80.07
C ASN A 145 4.05 -11.01 79.29
N MET A 146 3.57 -11.72 78.25
CA MET A 146 2.43 -11.25 77.47
C MET A 146 1.10 -11.55 78.20
N PRO A 147 0.33 -10.54 78.62
CA PRO A 147 -0.94 -10.76 79.30
C PRO A 147 -1.97 -11.33 78.32
N ALA A 148 -2.55 -12.48 78.64
CA ALA A 148 -3.59 -13.16 77.87
C ALA A 148 -4.97 -12.50 78.08
N SER A 149 -5.08 -11.21 77.73
CA SER A 149 -6.31 -10.42 77.84
C SER A 149 -6.92 -10.16 76.47
N ALA A 150 -8.25 -10.01 76.42
CA ALA A 150 -8.96 -9.65 75.19
C ALA A 150 -8.49 -8.30 74.62
N TRP A 151 -8.06 -7.37 75.48
CA TRP A 151 -7.55 -6.06 75.08
C TRP A 151 -6.21 -6.16 74.33
N THR A 152 -5.31 -7.06 74.77
CA THR A 152 -4.05 -7.33 74.08
C THR A 152 -4.28 -7.76 72.63
N LEU A 153 -5.26 -8.65 72.42
CA LEU A 153 -5.62 -9.13 71.09
C LEU A 153 -6.22 -8.02 70.22
N LEU A 154 -7.16 -7.24 70.76
CA LEU A 154 -7.77 -6.12 70.05
C LEU A 154 -6.73 -5.07 69.62
N PHE A 155 -5.77 -4.75 70.50
CA PHE A 155 -4.71 -3.80 70.20
C PHE A 155 -3.79 -4.30 69.07
N HIS A 156 -3.33 -5.55 69.12
CA HIS A 156 -2.44 -6.09 68.08
C HIS A 156 -3.16 -6.36 66.75
N LEU A 157 -4.43 -6.77 66.77
CA LEU A 157 -5.24 -6.91 65.56
C LEU A 157 -5.52 -5.56 64.91
N GLY A 158 -5.83 -4.53 65.70
CA GLY A 158 -5.99 -3.16 65.19
C GLY A 158 -4.71 -2.64 64.56
N LEU A 159 -3.57 -2.86 65.20
CA LEU A 159 -2.26 -2.50 64.67
C LEU A 159 -1.94 -3.25 63.37
N ALA A 160 -2.17 -4.56 63.31
CA ALA A 160 -1.97 -5.36 62.09
C ALA A 160 -2.91 -4.91 60.96
N GLY A 161 -4.15 -4.55 61.28
CA GLY A 161 -5.13 -4.03 60.32
C GLY A 161 -4.70 -2.73 59.66
N GLU A 162 -4.08 -1.81 60.40
CA GLU A 162 -3.55 -0.55 59.85
C GLU A 162 -2.47 -0.80 58.80
N PHE A 163 -1.49 -1.68 59.11
CA PHE A 163 -0.41 -2.03 58.16
C PHE A 163 -0.92 -2.81 56.94
N PHE A 164 -2.01 -3.56 57.07
CA PHE A 164 -2.61 -4.29 55.95
C PHE A 164 -3.51 -3.41 55.07
N SER A 165 -4.19 -2.41 55.66
CA SER A 165 -5.08 -1.51 54.93
C SER A 165 -4.36 -0.33 54.27
N ALA A 166 -3.11 -0.04 54.66
CA ALA A 166 -2.30 1.01 54.08
C ALA A 166 -1.57 0.53 52.82
N CYS A 167 -2.22 0.68 51.67
CA CYS A 167 -1.63 0.67 50.32
C CYS A 167 -0.92 -0.61 49.85
N TRP A 168 -1.72 -1.51 49.27
CA TRP A 168 -1.39 -2.15 48.00
C TRP A 168 -2.63 -2.26 47.12
#